data_AF-A0A3M1GEG0-F1
#
_entry.id   AF-A0A3M1GEG0-F1
#
_cell.length_a   1.000
_cell.length_b   1.000
_cell.length_c   1.000
_cell.angle_alpha   90.00
_cell.angle_beta   90.00
_cell.angle_gamma   90.00
#
_symmetry.space_group_name_H-M   'P 1'
#
loop_
_entity.id
_entity.type
_entity.pdbx_description
1 polymer ?
#
loop_
_entity_poly.entity_id
_entity_poly.type
_entity_poly.pdbx_seq_one_letter_code
_entity_poly.pdbx_strand_id
1 'polypeptide(L)' 'LTLSKLVLATTKNYAHRIYLGKGIYAEVTLYYIKDQFVEHRFTYTDYKSHKYKEIFHRMRQYLKDKIQFQ' A
#
# COMPACT_ATOMS: atom_id res chain seq x y z
N LEU A 1 9.54 -4.69 -9.89
CA LEU A 1 8.73 -4.15 -8.76
C LEU A 1 7.50 -3.43 -9.34
N THR A 2 6.28 -3.65 -8.83
CA THR A 2 5.04 -3.03 -9.40
C THR A 2 4.51 -1.92 -8.49
N LEU A 3 4.33 -0.71 -9.01
CA LEU A 3 3.84 0.47 -8.27
C LEU A 3 2.30 0.62 -8.27
N SER A 4 1.59 -0.51 -8.34
CA SER A 4 0.14 -0.54 -8.54
C SER A 4 -0.66 -0.53 -7.23
N LYS A 5 0.00 -0.73 -6.09
CA LYS A 5 -0.67 -0.91 -4.79
C LYS A 5 0.26 -0.62 -3.62
N LEU A 6 -0.34 -0.22 -2.49
CA LEU A 6 0.30 -0.16 -1.18
C LEU A 6 -0.06 -1.42 -0.40
N VAL A 7 0.96 -2.16 0.03
CA VAL A 7 0.82 -3.36 0.85
C VAL A 7 1.29 -3.08 2.28
N LEU A 8 0.42 -3.31 3.26
CA LEU A 8 0.72 -3.18 4.67
C LEU A 8 1.15 -4.52 5.24
N ALA A 9 2.29 -4.54 5.92
CA ALA A 9 2.70 -5.65 6.77
C ALA A 9 2.09 -5.48 8.17
N THR A 10 1.44 -6.52 8.69
CA THR A 10 0.77 -6.48 10.00
C THR A 10 0.88 -7.81 10.73
N THR A 11 0.86 -7.79 12.06
CA THR A 11 0.75 -9.00 12.90
C THR A 11 -0.69 -9.49 13.08
N LYS A 12 -1.66 -8.70 12.63
CA LYS A 12 -3.08 -9.02 12.80
C LYS A 12 -3.53 -9.98 11.70
N ASN A 13 -3.97 -11.17 12.07
CA ASN A 13 -4.51 -12.14 11.13
C ASN A 13 -5.99 -11.82 10.77
N TYR A 14 -6.35 -11.87 9.49
CA TYR A 14 -7.73 -11.71 9.01
C TYR A 14 -7.92 -12.42 7.66
N ALA A 15 -9.16 -12.75 7.30
CA ALA A 15 -9.48 -13.61 6.14
C ALA A 15 -8.89 -13.16 4.79
N HIS A 16 -8.75 -11.85 4.53
CA HIS A 16 -8.19 -11.33 3.29
C HIS A 16 -6.67 -11.08 3.34
N ARG A 17 -6.00 -11.46 4.43
CA ARG A 17 -4.56 -11.21 4.63
C ARG A 17 -3.74 -12.45 4.30
N ILE A 18 -2.65 -12.23 3.58
CA ILE A 18 -1.77 -13.30 3.12
C ILE A 18 -0.65 -13.46 4.14
N TYR A 19 -0.48 -14.66 4.70
CA TYR A 19 0.63 -14.94 5.62
C TYR A 19 1.96 -14.86 4.89
N LEU A 20 2.88 -14.03 5.38
CA LEU A 20 4.23 -13.85 4.82
C LEU A 20 5.31 -14.62 5.61
N GLY A 21 4.96 -15.16 6.78
CA GLY A 21 5.91 -15.81 7.69
C GLY A 21 6.16 -15.02 8.97
N LYS A 22 6.69 -15.68 10.00
CA LYS A 22 7.12 -15.08 11.29
C LYS A 22 6.02 -14.25 11.98
N GLY A 23 4.77 -14.69 11.88
CA GLY A 23 3.62 -13.95 12.43
C GLY A 23 3.28 -12.66 11.69
N ILE A 24 3.84 -12.41 10.50
CA ILE A 24 3.54 -11.24 9.67
C ILE A 24 2.62 -11.64 8.51
N TYR A 25 1.68 -10.76 8.23
CA TYR A 25 0.68 -10.86 7.18
C TYR A 25 0.74 -9.63 6.28
N ALA A 26 0.46 -9.82 4.99
CA ALA A 26 0.30 -8.76 4.01
C ALA A 26 -1.19 -8.47 3.75
N GLU A 27 -1.49 -7.18 3.63
CA GLU A 27 -2.80 -6.69 3.20
C GLU A 27 -2.62 -5.65 2.10
N VAL A 28 -3.41 -5.73 1.03
CA VAL A 28 -3.53 -4.61 0.09
C VAL A 28 -4.45 -3.56 0.70
N THR A 29 -3.84 -2.43 1.07
CA THR A 29 -4.53 -1.34 1.76
C THR A 29 -4.96 -0.24 0.79
N LEU A 30 -4.16 0.10 -0.23
CA LEU A 30 -4.55 1.06 -1.26
C LEU A 30 -4.21 0.54 -2.67
N TYR A 31 -5.05 0.85 -3.65
CA TYR A 31 -4.79 0.64 -5.07
C TYR A 31 -4.36 1.95 -5.72
N TYR A 32 -3.44 1.89 -6.69
CA TYR A 32 -3.07 3.04 -7.50
C TYR A 32 -3.72 2.92 -8.87
N ILE A 33 -4.77 3.71 -9.11
CA ILE A 33 -5.52 3.74 -10.37
C ILE A 33 -5.78 5.19 -10.77
N LYS A 34 -5.73 5.49 -12.08
CA LYS A 34 -5.97 6.84 -12.61
C LYS A 34 -5.17 7.93 -11.87
N ASP A 35 -3.90 7.65 -11.63
CA ASP A 35 -2.94 8.52 -10.95
C ASP A 35 -3.27 8.86 -9.47
N GLN A 36 -4.12 8.07 -8.83
CA GLN A 36 -4.56 8.30 -7.46
C GLN A 36 -4.56 7.02 -6.62
N PHE A 37 -4.35 7.20 -5.31
CA PHE A 37 -4.57 6.13 -4.34
C PHE A 37 -6.05 6.04 -3.94
N VAL A 38 -6.62 4.87 -4.18
CA VAL A 38 -8.01 4.50 -3.87
C VAL A 38 -8.02 3.46 -2.76
N GLU A 39 -8.92 3.63 -1.80
CA GLU A 39 -9.11 2.72 -0.69
C GLU A 39 -9.59 1.34 -1.14
N HIS A 40 -9.01 0.30 -0.56
CA HIS A 40 -9.66 -1.00 -0.50
C HIS A 40 -10.74 -1.03 0.61
N ARG A 41 -11.64 -2.03 0.55
CA ARG A 41 -12.70 -2.25 1.56
C ARG A 41 -12.17 -2.29 3.00
N PHE A 42 -10.96 -2.84 3.18
CA PHE A 42 -10.32 -3.02 4.48
C PHE A 42 -9.25 -1.98 4.81
N THR A 43 -9.21 -0.87 4.07
CA THR A 43 -8.27 0.21 4.34
C THR A 43 -8.44 0.73 5.76
N TYR A 44 -7.33 0.82 6.50
CA TYR A 44 -7.30 1.42 7.83
C TYR A 44 -7.79 2.87 7.75
N THR A 45 -8.61 3.30 8.71
CA THR A 45 -9.24 4.64 8.71
C THR A 45 -8.22 5.75 8.52
N ASP A 46 -7.08 5.66 9.20
CA ASP A 46 -6.01 6.67 9.09
C ASP A 46 -5.51 6.81 7.64
N TYR A 47 -5.41 5.69 6.92
CA TYR A 47 -4.86 5.62 5.56
C TYR A 47 -5.87 6.08 4.50
N LYS A 48 -7.14 6.27 4.87
CA LYS A 48 -8.15 6.87 3.99
C LYS A 48 -7.99 8.37 3.87
N SER A 49 -7.37 9.02 4.86
CA SER A 49 -7.24 10.47 4.86
C SER A 49 -6.39 10.97 3.69
N HIS A 50 -6.72 12.17 3.20
CA HIS A 50 -6.02 12.80 2.10
C HIS A 50 -4.52 12.96 2.39
N LYS A 51 -4.17 13.37 3.62
CA LYS A 51 -2.79 13.52 4.08
C LYS A 51 -1.94 12.26 3.87
N TYR A 52 -2.46 11.09 4.26
CA TYR A 52 -1.71 9.84 4.07
C TYR A 52 -1.60 9.46 2.60
N LYS A 53 -2.67 9.64 1.80
CA LYS A 53 -2.63 9.40 0.35
C LYS A 53 -1.59 10.26 -0.36
N GLU A 54 -1.44 11.53 0.02
CA GLU A 54 -0.39 12.41 -0.52
C GLU A 54 1.01 11.92 -0.17
N ILE A 55 1.23 11.50 1.09
CA ILE A 55 2.50 10.92 1.53
C ILE A 55 2.83 9.69 0.67
N PHE A 56 1.89 8.76 0.51
CA PHE A 56 2.09 7.57 -0.31
C PHE A 56 2.31 7.90 -1.78
N HIS A 57 1.65 8.93 -2.32
CA HIS A 57 1.90 9.40 -3.69
C HIS A 57 3.34 9.87 -3.85
N ARG A 58 3.86 10.69 -2.93
CA ARG A 58 5.26 11.13 -2.95
C ARG A 58 6.25 9.97 -2.86
N MET A 59 5.99 9.01 -1.95
CA MET A 59 6.82 7.80 -1.82
C MET A 59 6.82 6.98 -3.11
N ARG A 60 5.66 6.86 -3.78
CA ARG A 60 5.53 6.16 -5.05
C ARG A 60 6.37 6.83 -6.14
N GLN A 61 6.35 8.16 -6.27
CA GLN A 61 7.17 8.86 -7.27
C GLN A 61 8.67 8.63 -6.99
N TYR A 62 9.09 8.77 -5.73
CA TYR A 62 10.47 8.47 -5.34
C TYR A 62 10.91 7.05 -5.74
N LEU A 63 10.08 6.04 -5.45
CA LEU A 63 10.34 4.65 -5.84
C LEU A 63 10.35 4.47 -7.36
N LYS A 64 9.45 5.15 -8.08
CA LYS A 64 9.38 5.11 -9.55
C LYS A 64 10.69 5.59 -10.15
N ASP A 65 11.19 6.72 -9.69
CA ASP A 65 12.46 7.27 -10.16
C ASP A 65 13.58 6.26 -9.89
N LYS A 66 13.68 5.73 -8.67
CA LYS A 66 14.71 4.75 -8.31
C LYS A 66 14.69 3.46 -9.15
N ILE A 67 13.51 2.97 -9.52
CA ILE A 67 13.39 1.77 -10.36
C ILE A 67 13.71 2.07 -11.82
N GLN A 68 13.42 3.28 -12.32
CA GLN A 68 13.73 3.67 -13.70
C GLN A 68 15.24 3.90 -13.93
N PHE A 69 16.01 4.12 -12.86
CA PHE A 69 17.46 4.28 -12.90
C PHE A 69 18.23 3.00 -12.49
N GLN A 70 17.57 1.84 -12.44
CA GLN A 70 18.18 0.51 -12.28
C GLN A 70 18.08 -0.28 -13.58
#